data_AF-A0A0Q4IVD1-F1
#
_entry.id   AF-A0A0Q4IVD1-F1
#
_cell.length_a   1.000
_cell.length_b   1.000
_cell.length_c   1.000
_cell.angle_alpha   90.00
_cell.angle_beta   90.00
_cell.angle_gamma   90.00
#
_symmetry.space_group_name_H-M   'P 1'
#
loop_
_entity.id
_entity.type
_entity.pdbx_description
1 polymer ?
#
loop_
_entity_poly.entity_id
_entity_poly.type
_entity_poly.pdbx_seq_one_letter_code
_entity_poly.pdbx_strand_id
1 'polypeptide(L)'
;MLTAAGVPFEATFAGVDEDAAKAALRDLSPRDLADALAELKALKVSARMPGYLVLGSDSLVALEDGSILDKPVDRADAAAHLRLMSGKRHDLWSAAVIAENGQAIWRYVERAKMHVRPLSDAFIETYLDAEWPAISGCVGCYRIEGPGAQLFAKIEGSQFTVLGMPLLNVLDFLRVRGELPA
;
A
#
# COMPACT_ATOMS: atom_id res chain seq x y z
N MET A 1 8.24 6.04 5.93
CA MET A 1 8.99 4.82 6.31
C MET A 1 10.50 4.94 6.07
N LEU A 2 10.98 5.14 4.84
CA LEU A 2 12.43 5.19 4.54
C LEU A 2 13.20 6.23 5.39
N THR A 3 12.65 7.44 5.56
CA THR A 3 13.22 8.47 6.43
C THR A 3 13.40 7.97 7.87
N ALA A 4 12.40 7.28 8.42
CA ALA A 4 12.46 6.74 9.79
C ALA A 4 13.47 5.58 9.90
N ALA A 5 13.72 4.86 8.81
CA ALA A 5 14.74 3.82 8.73
C ALA A 5 16.15 4.37 8.46
N GLY A 6 16.31 5.70 8.28
CA GLY A 6 17.60 6.32 7.99
C GLY A 6 18.16 6.02 6.60
N VAL A 7 17.31 5.57 5.66
CA VAL A 7 17.72 5.33 4.27
C VAL A 7 17.72 6.67 3.53
N PRO A 8 18.85 7.13 2.96
CA PRO A 8 18.88 8.31 2.10
C PRO A 8 18.12 8.03 0.80
N PHE A 9 17.24 8.95 0.38
CA PHE A 9 16.49 8.83 -0.87
C PHE A 9 16.05 10.19 -1.38
N GLU A 10 15.72 10.26 -2.67
CA GLU A 10 15.00 11.36 -3.28
C GLU A 10 13.63 10.88 -3.76
N ALA A 11 12.58 11.64 -3.44
CA ALA A 11 11.21 11.32 -3.87
C ALA A 11 10.92 11.92 -5.25
N THR A 12 10.61 11.08 -6.23
CA THR A 12 10.22 11.50 -7.58
C THR A 12 8.81 11.05 -7.91
N PHE A 13 7.96 11.96 -8.38
CA PHE A 13 6.62 11.62 -8.84
C PHE A 13 6.69 10.81 -10.15
N ALA A 14 6.10 9.62 -10.16
CA ALA A 14 6.15 8.72 -11.31
C ALA A 14 5.30 9.21 -12.49
N GLY A 15 4.20 9.95 -12.24
CA GLY A 15 3.29 10.39 -13.30
C GLY A 15 2.58 9.23 -14.00
N VAL A 16 2.22 8.20 -13.23
CA VAL A 16 1.46 7.04 -13.71
C VAL A 16 -0.03 7.32 -13.55
N ASP A 17 -0.81 7.05 -14.60
CA ASP A 17 -2.26 7.00 -14.53
C ASP A 17 -2.67 5.62 -13.97
N GLU A 18 -2.93 5.58 -12.65
CA GLU A 18 -3.24 4.33 -11.94
C GLU A 18 -4.57 3.73 -12.41
N ASP A 19 -5.56 4.55 -12.75
CA ASP A 19 -6.89 4.07 -13.16
C ASP A 19 -6.83 3.42 -14.53
N ALA A 20 -6.12 4.04 -15.48
CA ALA A 20 -5.87 3.44 -16.79
C ALA A 20 -5.06 2.14 -16.68
N ALA A 21 -4.05 2.10 -15.79
CA ALA A 21 -3.26 0.90 -15.56
C ALA A 21 -4.10 -0.24 -14.96
N LYS A 22 -4.91 0.04 -13.93
CA LYS A 22 -5.82 -0.94 -13.32
C LYS A 22 -6.83 -1.48 -14.33
N ALA A 23 -7.39 -0.64 -15.19
CA ALA A 23 -8.32 -1.07 -16.22
C ALA A 23 -7.69 -2.05 -17.24
N ALA A 24 -6.42 -1.81 -17.60
CA ALA A 24 -5.65 -2.69 -18.48
C ALA A 24 -5.24 -4.02 -17.80
N LEU A 25 -5.14 -4.02 -16.48
CA LEU A 25 -4.65 -5.14 -15.66
C LEU A 25 -5.75 -5.82 -14.82
N ARG A 26 -7.03 -5.54 -15.10
CA ARG A 26 -8.18 -5.95 -14.28
C ARG A 26 -8.33 -7.46 -14.06
N ASP A 27 -7.75 -8.27 -14.92
CA ASP A 27 -7.84 -9.74 -14.86
C ASP A 27 -6.75 -10.36 -13.97
N LEU A 28 -5.84 -9.53 -13.40
CA LEU A 28 -4.81 -9.98 -12.46
C LEU A 28 -5.38 -10.24 -11.08
N SER A 29 -4.74 -11.15 -10.35
CA SER A 29 -5.01 -11.32 -8.92
C SER A 29 -4.61 -10.04 -8.15
N PRO A 30 -5.19 -9.74 -6.97
CA PRO A 30 -4.80 -8.58 -6.18
C PRO A 30 -3.29 -8.53 -5.86
N ARG A 31 -2.66 -9.70 -5.66
CA ARG A 31 -1.22 -9.83 -5.49
C ARG A 31 -0.46 -9.34 -6.72
N ASP A 32 -0.85 -9.83 -7.91
CA ASP A 32 -0.14 -9.55 -9.15
C ASP A 32 -0.43 -8.13 -9.65
N LEU A 33 -1.61 -7.59 -9.36
CA LEU A 33 -1.94 -6.20 -9.63
C LEU A 33 -1.08 -5.25 -8.79
N ALA A 34 -0.87 -5.54 -7.49
CA ALA A 34 0.03 -4.74 -6.65
C ALA A 34 1.47 -4.76 -7.20
N ASP A 35 1.97 -5.95 -7.59
CA ASP A 35 3.30 -6.10 -8.21
C ASP A 35 3.42 -5.28 -9.51
N ALA A 36 2.44 -5.39 -10.41
CA ALA A 36 2.44 -4.71 -11.68
C ALA A 36 2.37 -3.18 -11.54
N LEU A 37 1.57 -2.66 -10.59
CA LEU A 37 1.50 -1.23 -10.31
C LEU A 37 2.79 -0.69 -9.70
N ALA A 38 3.41 -1.44 -8.77
CA ALA A 38 4.72 -1.09 -8.20
C ALA A 38 5.82 -1.09 -9.28
N GLU A 39 5.83 -2.10 -10.16
CA GLU A 39 6.75 -2.19 -11.29
C GLU A 39 6.57 -1.02 -12.25
N LEU A 40 5.34 -0.69 -12.64
CA LEU A 40 5.04 0.44 -13.52
C LEU A 40 5.60 1.76 -12.97
N LYS A 41 5.45 2.01 -11.67
CA LYS A 41 6.02 3.18 -10.98
C LYS A 41 7.54 3.18 -11.01
N ALA A 42 8.17 2.05 -10.69
CA ALA A 42 9.62 1.91 -10.67
C ALA A 42 10.24 2.12 -12.06
N LEU A 43 9.71 1.45 -13.09
CA LEU A 43 10.23 1.51 -14.46
C LEU A 43 10.09 2.91 -15.06
N LYS A 44 8.96 3.58 -14.84
CA LYS A 44 8.69 4.93 -15.38
C LYS A 44 9.71 5.96 -14.90
N VAL A 45 10.14 5.86 -13.64
CA VAL A 45 11.17 6.74 -13.07
C VAL A 45 12.57 6.25 -13.46
N SER A 46 12.85 4.96 -13.37
CA SER A 46 14.16 4.36 -13.70
C SER A 46 14.61 4.65 -15.13
N ALA A 47 13.69 4.62 -16.10
CA ALA A 47 13.98 4.95 -17.49
C ALA A 47 14.48 6.40 -17.70
N ARG A 48 14.21 7.30 -16.75
CA ARG A 48 14.62 8.71 -16.79
C ARG A 48 15.84 9.00 -15.91
N MET A 49 16.25 8.04 -15.08
CA MET A 49 17.34 8.16 -14.11
C MET A 49 18.29 6.95 -14.19
N PRO A 50 19.03 6.80 -15.31
CA PRO A 50 19.98 5.70 -15.46
C PRO A 50 21.07 5.76 -14.37
N GLY A 51 21.51 4.58 -13.91
CA GLY A 51 22.51 4.44 -12.85
C GLY A 51 21.97 4.58 -11.42
N TYR A 52 20.69 4.89 -11.23
CA TYR A 52 20.05 4.92 -9.91
C TYR A 52 19.19 3.68 -9.68
N LEU A 53 19.18 3.20 -8.43
CA LEU A 53 18.16 2.29 -7.94
C LEU A 53 16.87 3.08 -7.67
N VAL A 54 15.78 2.63 -8.29
CA VAL A 54 14.47 3.27 -8.17
C VAL A 54 13.50 2.30 -7.53
N LEU A 55 13.00 2.64 -6.33
CA LEU A 55 11.98 1.90 -5.62
C LEU A 55 10.58 2.38 -6.03
N GLY A 56 9.78 1.49 -6.60
CA GLY A 56 8.33 1.63 -6.73
C GLY A 56 7.62 0.79 -5.67
N SER A 57 6.50 1.30 -5.16
CA SER A 57 5.66 0.58 -4.20
C SER A 57 4.19 0.82 -4.50
N ASP A 58 3.35 -0.17 -4.23
CA ASP A 58 1.91 -0.09 -4.36
C ASP A 58 1.21 -0.91 -3.27
N SER A 59 -0.04 -0.58 -2.96
CA SER A 59 -0.83 -1.32 -1.97
C SER A 59 -2.31 -1.35 -2.33
N LEU A 60 -2.91 -2.53 -2.18
CA LEU A 60 -4.29 -2.82 -2.54
C LEU A 60 -5.01 -3.51 -1.38
N VAL A 61 -6.27 -3.15 -1.16
CA VAL A 61 -7.17 -3.86 -0.26
C VAL A 61 -8.07 -4.77 -1.07
N ALA A 62 -8.05 -6.06 -0.75
CA ALA A 62 -8.93 -7.07 -1.32
C ALA A 62 -9.88 -7.61 -0.26
N LEU A 63 -11.18 -7.55 -0.52
CA LEU A 63 -12.21 -8.15 0.34
C LEU A 63 -12.20 -9.68 0.21
N GLU A 64 -12.94 -10.38 1.08
CA GLU A 64 -12.92 -11.86 1.10
C GLU A 64 -13.45 -12.50 -0.19
N ASP A 65 -14.29 -11.80 -0.94
CA ASP A 65 -14.80 -12.23 -2.25
C ASP A 65 -13.82 -11.95 -3.40
N GLY A 66 -12.66 -11.35 -3.10
CA GLY A 66 -11.62 -11.00 -4.07
C GLY A 66 -11.81 -9.63 -4.74
N SER A 67 -12.91 -8.93 -4.45
CA SER A 67 -13.10 -7.57 -4.94
C SER A 67 -12.09 -6.59 -4.34
N ILE A 68 -11.64 -5.62 -5.13
CA ILE A 68 -10.66 -4.62 -4.71
C ILE A 68 -11.40 -3.38 -4.23
N LEU A 69 -10.96 -2.83 -3.11
CA LEU A 69 -11.48 -1.59 -2.56
C LEU A 69 -10.56 -0.43 -2.95
N ASP A 70 -11.09 0.52 -3.71
CA ASP A 70 -10.38 1.73 -4.09
C ASP A 70 -10.34 2.77 -2.95
N LYS A 71 -9.63 3.87 -3.19
CA LYS A 71 -9.62 5.01 -2.27
C LYS A 71 -11.02 5.64 -2.25
N PRO A 72 -11.50 6.09 -1.07
CA PRO A 72 -12.81 6.70 -0.98
C PRO A 72 -12.85 8.01 -1.79
N VAL A 73 -13.93 8.25 -2.53
CA VAL A 73 -14.07 9.50 -3.30
C VAL A 73 -14.41 10.70 -2.42
N ASP A 74 -15.11 10.45 -1.32
CA ASP A 74 -15.49 11.46 -0.32
C ASP A 74 -15.69 10.82 1.06
N ARG A 75 -16.07 11.65 2.06
CA ARG A 75 -16.28 11.19 3.44
C ARG A 75 -17.45 10.21 3.55
N ALA A 76 -18.49 10.35 2.74
CA ALA A 76 -19.66 9.45 2.76
C ALA A 76 -19.29 8.08 2.21
N ASP A 77 -18.48 8.04 1.14
CA ASP A 77 -17.92 6.83 0.57
C ASP A 77 -16.95 6.14 1.56
N ALA A 78 -16.12 6.91 2.27
CA ALA A 78 -15.31 6.37 3.36
C ALA A 78 -16.15 5.70 4.46
N ALA A 79 -17.28 6.30 4.83
CA ALA A 79 -18.22 5.67 5.77
C ALA A 79 -18.81 4.38 5.21
N ALA A 80 -19.13 4.32 3.90
CA ALA A 80 -19.61 3.12 3.24
C ALA A 80 -18.56 2.01 3.21
N HIS A 81 -17.30 2.33 2.92
CA HIS A 81 -16.16 1.41 3.00
C HIS A 81 -16.00 0.83 4.41
N LEU A 82 -16.03 1.67 5.45
CA LEU A 82 -15.93 1.24 6.85
C LEU A 82 -17.09 0.30 7.24
N ARG A 83 -18.33 0.61 6.83
CA ARG A 83 -19.49 -0.28 7.02
C ARG A 83 -19.32 -1.61 6.29
N LEU A 84 -18.83 -1.57 5.06
CA LEU A 84 -18.62 -2.75 4.23
C LEU A 84 -17.65 -3.74 4.88
N MET A 85 -16.57 -3.24 5.48
CA MET A 85 -15.55 -4.03 6.15
C MET A 85 -15.90 -4.40 7.61
N SER A 86 -16.87 -3.72 8.23
CA SER A 86 -17.28 -3.93 9.62
C SER A 86 -17.54 -5.40 9.95
N GLY A 87 -16.87 -5.91 10.98
CA GLY A 87 -16.99 -7.30 11.44
C GLY A 87 -16.44 -8.36 10.49
N LYS A 88 -15.73 -7.96 9.42
CA LYS A 88 -15.18 -8.87 8.40
C LYS A 88 -13.66 -8.82 8.36
N ARG A 89 -13.08 -9.70 7.55
CA ARG A 89 -11.66 -9.67 7.21
C ARG A 89 -11.46 -9.08 5.81
N HIS A 90 -10.32 -8.46 5.59
CA HIS A 90 -9.79 -8.20 4.25
C HIS A 90 -8.29 -8.49 4.21
N ASP A 91 -7.75 -8.70 3.00
CA ASP A 91 -6.33 -8.87 2.76
C ASP A 91 -5.76 -7.54 2.21
N LEU A 92 -4.71 -7.02 2.83
CA LEU A 92 -3.91 -5.92 2.30
C LEU A 92 -2.66 -6.50 1.64
N TRP A 93 -2.50 -6.21 0.35
CA TRP A 93 -1.33 -6.59 -0.43
C TRP A 93 -0.45 -5.37 -0.63
N SER A 94 0.84 -5.46 -0.30
CA SER A 94 1.81 -4.41 -0.59
C SER A 94 2.97 -5.00 -1.38
N ALA A 95 3.30 -4.34 -2.49
CA ALA A 95 4.40 -4.72 -3.35
C ALA A 95 5.48 -3.65 -3.33
N ALA A 96 6.73 -4.10 -3.41
CA ALA A 96 7.89 -3.25 -3.64
C ALA A 96 8.69 -3.82 -4.82
N VAL A 97 9.05 -2.95 -5.76
CA VAL A 97 9.85 -3.29 -6.94
C VAL A 97 11.01 -2.30 -7.03
N ILE A 98 12.22 -2.82 -7.21
CA ILE A 98 13.40 -1.98 -7.46
C ILE A 98 13.83 -2.17 -8.91
N ALA A 99 13.95 -1.05 -9.60
CA ALA A 99 14.37 -0.98 -10.99
C ALA A 99 15.69 -0.20 -11.14
N GLU A 100 16.49 -0.61 -12.10
CA GLU A 100 17.75 0.03 -12.48
C GLU A 100 17.82 0.05 -14.01
N ASN A 101 18.19 1.18 -14.60
CA ASN A 101 18.30 1.36 -16.06
C ASN A 101 17.03 0.94 -16.84
N GLY A 102 15.85 1.21 -16.28
CA GLY A 102 14.57 0.87 -16.91
C GLY A 102 14.24 -0.62 -16.88
N GLN A 103 14.87 -1.42 -16.02
CA GLN A 103 14.56 -2.83 -15.82
C GLN A 103 14.31 -3.14 -14.35
N ALA A 104 13.30 -3.96 -14.06
CA ALA A 104 13.06 -4.45 -12.71
C ALA A 104 14.11 -5.51 -12.36
N ILE A 105 14.89 -5.25 -11.31
CA ILE A 105 15.98 -6.13 -10.87
C ILE A 105 15.65 -6.88 -9.57
N TRP A 106 14.62 -6.43 -8.86
CA TRP A 106 14.14 -7.05 -7.63
C TRP A 106 12.66 -6.74 -7.41
N ARG A 107 11.92 -7.70 -6.86
CA ARG A 107 10.51 -7.54 -6.49
C ARG A 107 10.16 -8.36 -5.26
N TYR A 108 9.24 -7.86 -4.46
CA TYR A 108 8.66 -8.60 -3.34
C TYR A 108 7.23 -8.14 -3.09
N VAL A 109 6.34 -9.10 -2.82
CA VAL A 109 4.93 -8.85 -2.52
C VAL A 109 4.59 -9.54 -1.21
N GLU A 110 4.03 -8.79 -0.28
CA GLU A 110 3.64 -9.27 1.04
C GLU A 110 2.15 -9.06 1.30
N ARG A 111 1.56 -9.95 2.09
CA ARG A 111 0.16 -9.86 2.52
C ARG A 111 0.06 -9.65 4.03
N ALA A 112 -0.78 -8.72 4.43
CA ALA A 112 -1.33 -8.64 5.78
C ALA A 112 -2.84 -8.97 5.78
N LYS A 113 -3.30 -9.80 6.70
CA LYS A 113 -4.74 -10.06 6.91
C LYS A 113 -5.25 -9.16 8.03
N MET A 114 -6.29 -8.41 7.75
CA MET A 114 -6.85 -7.39 8.61
C MET A 114 -8.22 -7.85 9.11
N HIS A 115 -8.37 -8.08 10.41
CA HIS A 115 -9.66 -8.49 11.01
C HIS A 115 -10.31 -7.29 11.68
N VAL A 116 -11.42 -6.82 11.12
CA VAL A 116 -12.11 -5.61 11.56
C VAL A 116 -13.13 -5.96 12.64
N ARG A 117 -13.21 -5.13 13.68
CA ARG A 117 -14.26 -5.24 14.71
C ARG A 117 -15.63 -4.94 14.11
N PRO A 118 -16.72 -5.40 14.71
CA PRO A 118 -18.03 -4.80 14.46
C PRO A 118 -17.98 -3.31 14.82
N LEU A 119 -18.26 -2.46 13.84
CA LEU A 119 -18.26 -1.00 13.97
C LEU A 119 -19.71 -0.51 14.03
N SER A 120 -20.03 0.33 15.01
CA SER A 120 -21.29 1.06 15.06
C SER A 120 -21.23 2.32 14.21
N ASP A 121 -22.39 2.84 13.77
CA ASP A 121 -22.43 4.12 13.05
C ASP A 121 -21.84 5.27 13.87
N ALA A 122 -22.09 5.30 15.18
CA ALA A 122 -21.52 6.31 16.07
C ALA A 122 -19.98 6.24 16.12
N PHE A 123 -19.41 5.03 16.12
CA PHE A 123 -17.96 4.86 16.04
C PHE A 123 -17.42 5.34 14.69
N ILE A 124 -18.07 4.97 13.58
CA ILE A 124 -17.65 5.37 12.23
C ILE A 124 -17.63 6.90 12.10
N GLU A 125 -18.68 7.59 12.53
CA GLU A 125 -18.71 9.05 12.48
C GLU A 125 -17.63 9.69 13.36
N THR A 126 -17.46 9.21 14.60
CA THR A 126 -16.41 9.71 15.50
C THR A 126 -15.01 9.50 14.91
N TYR A 127 -14.79 8.35 14.28
CA TYR A 127 -13.54 8.02 13.61
C TYR A 127 -13.27 8.95 12.42
N LEU A 128 -14.28 9.16 11.58
CA LEU A 128 -14.18 10.06 10.42
C LEU A 128 -14.01 11.52 10.83
N ASP A 129 -14.60 11.97 11.93
CA ASP A 129 -14.38 13.33 12.47
C ASP A 129 -12.93 13.55 12.90
N ALA A 130 -12.27 12.51 13.41
CA ALA A 130 -10.87 12.58 13.82
C ALA A 130 -9.88 12.45 12.65
N GLU A 131 -10.18 11.59 11.68
CA GLU A 131 -9.21 11.14 10.68
C GLU A 131 -9.45 11.68 9.27
N TRP A 132 -10.62 12.23 8.97
CA TRP A 132 -10.86 12.92 7.70
C TRP A 132 -10.25 14.34 7.75
N PRO A 133 -9.53 14.81 6.71
CA PRO A 133 -9.30 14.19 5.40
C PRO A 133 -8.01 13.36 5.30
N ALA A 134 -7.31 13.10 6.39
CA ALA A 134 -6.00 12.45 6.37
C ALA A 134 -6.02 11.02 5.80
N ILE A 135 -7.15 10.31 5.89
CA ILE A 135 -7.33 8.96 5.32
C ILE A 135 -7.91 8.96 3.90
N SER A 136 -8.17 10.12 3.28
CA SER A 136 -8.76 10.21 1.93
C SER A 136 -7.91 9.53 0.85
N GLY A 137 -6.58 9.52 1.02
CA GLY A 137 -5.64 8.85 0.14
C GLY A 137 -5.37 7.38 0.49
N CYS A 138 -6.00 6.84 1.55
CA CYS A 138 -5.73 5.51 2.07
C CYS A 138 -6.74 4.49 1.54
N VAL A 139 -6.25 3.44 0.86
CA VAL A 139 -7.05 2.25 0.58
C VAL A 139 -7.52 1.63 1.90
N GLY A 140 -8.80 1.26 1.99
CA GLY A 140 -9.40 0.77 3.24
C GLY A 140 -9.76 1.83 4.27
N CYS A 141 -9.50 3.12 4.03
CA CYS A 141 -9.92 4.21 4.90
C CYS A 141 -9.36 4.13 6.33
N TYR A 142 -8.11 3.72 6.50
CA TYR A 142 -7.48 3.66 7.82
C TYR A 142 -6.00 4.06 7.83
N ARG A 143 -5.54 4.51 9.00
CA ARG A 143 -4.13 4.68 9.36
C ARG A 143 -3.88 4.00 10.69
N ILE A 144 -3.10 2.91 10.69
CA ILE A 144 -2.84 2.12 11.90
C ILE A 144 -1.93 2.86 12.89
N GLU A 145 -1.16 3.85 12.43
CA GLU A 145 -0.33 4.70 13.28
C GLU A 145 -1.15 5.75 14.06
N GLY A 146 -2.43 5.89 13.74
CA GLY A 146 -3.36 6.81 14.38
C GLY A 146 -4.55 6.08 15.02
N PRO A 147 -5.69 6.78 15.18
CA PRO A 147 -6.95 6.21 15.64
C PRO A 147 -7.40 4.95 14.89
N GLY A 148 -6.92 4.70 13.67
CA GLY A 148 -7.28 3.52 12.87
C GLY A 148 -6.92 2.19 13.53
N ALA A 149 -5.98 2.18 14.50
CA ALA A 149 -5.71 0.99 15.31
C ALA A 149 -6.97 0.45 16.04
N GLN A 150 -7.94 1.32 16.36
CA GLN A 150 -9.18 0.92 17.03
C GLN A 150 -10.11 0.07 16.14
N LEU A 151 -9.94 0.13 14.81
CA LEU A 151 -10.77 -0.62 13.85
C LEU A 151 -10.55 -2.14 13.94
N PHE A 152 -9.35 -2.57 14.35
CA PHE A 152 -8.92 -3.95 14.18
C PHE A 152 -8.99 -4.76 15.48
N ALA A 153 -9.51 -5.98 15.36
CA ALA A 153 -9.47 -6.99 16.41
C ALA A 153 -8.15 -7.77 16.39
N LYS A 154 -7.61 -7.99 15.20
CA LYS A 154 -6.39 -8.77 14.95
C LYS A 154 -5.78 -8.37 13.61
N ILE A 155 -4.46 -8.38 13.53
CA ILE A 155 -3.70 -8.24 12.30
C ILE A 155 -2.73 -9.41 12.21
N GLU A 156 -2.67 -10.06 11.05
CA GLU A 156 -1.72 -11.13 10.76
C GLU A 156 -0.82 -10.71 9.60
N GLY A 157 0.47 -10.60 9.82
CA GLY A 157 1.44 -10.14 8.82
C GLY A 157 2.35 -9.07 9.41
N SER A 158 3.07 -8.37 8.54
CA SER A 158 4.01 -7.33 8.94
C SER A 158 3.32 -5.98 9.06
N GLN A 159 3.65 -5.23 10.12
CA GLN A 159 3.19 -3.85 10.29
C GLN A 159 3.65 -2.98 9.11
N PHE A 160 4.84 -3.24 8.55
CA PHE A 160 5.36 -2.47 7.42
C PHE A 160 4.51 -2.67 6.15
N THR A 161 4.01 -3.88 5.91
CA THR A 161 3.00 -4.12 4.85
C THR A 161 1.80 -3.21 5.07
N VAL A 162 1.28 -3.14 6.30
CA VAL A 162 0.14 -2.27 6.64
C VAL A 162 0.44 -0.79 6.37
N LEU A 163 1.69 -0.38 6.54
CA LEU A 163 2.14 0.99 6.25
C LEU A 163 2.43 1.25 4.75
N GLY A 164 2.34 0.22 3.91
CA GLY A 164 2.34 0.35 2.46
C GLY A 164 3.52 -0.26 1.72
N MET A 165 4.48 -0.91 2.40
CA MET A 165 5.54 -1.66 1.71
C MET A 165 6.25 -2.70 2.61
N PRO A 166 6.77 -3.80 2.04
CA PRO A 166 7.59 -4.79 2.76
C PRO A 166 9.00 -4.24 3.07
N LEU A 167 9.09 -3.29 4.01
CA LEU A 167 10.30 -2.51 4.30
C LEU A 167 11.51 -3.40 4.64
N LEU A 168 11.34 -4.45 5.44
CA LEU A 168 12.47 -5.30 5.84
C LEU A 168 13.13 -5.96 4.63
N ASN A 169 12.33 -6.49 3.70
CA ASN A 169 12.83 -7.09 2.46
C ASN A 169 13.54 -6.08 1.55
N VAL A 170 13.04 -4.83 1.52
CA VAL A 170 13.72 -3.73 0.81
C VAL A 170 15.09 -3.45 1.43
N LEU A 171 15.17 -3.35 2.77
CA LEU A 171 16.43 -3.09 3.48
C LEU A 171 17.43 -4.23 3.28
N ASP A 172 16.97 -5.48 3.27
CA ASP A 172 17.82 -6.65 2.99
C ASP A 172 18.41 -6.58 1.59
N PHE A 173 17.59 -6.24 0.58
CA PHE A 173 18.08 -6.08 -0.78
C PHE A 173 19.11 -4.95 -0.91
N LEU A 174 18.87 -3.82 -0.24
CA LEU A 174 19.82 -2.69 -0.25
C LEU A 174 21.17 -3.07 0.37
N ARG A 175 21.19 -3.92 1.40
CA ARG A 175 22.45 -4.48 1.96
C ARG A 175 23.14 -5.42 0.98
N VAL A 176 22.40 -6.30 0.32
CA VAL A 176 22.95 -7.19 -0.72
C VAL A 176 23.58 -6.39 -1.87
N ARG A 177 23.01 -5.23 -2.21
CA ARG A 177 23.55 -4.29 -3.21
C ARG A 177 24.71 -3.44 -2.72
N GLY A 178 24.97 -3.40 -1.40
CA GLY A 178 26.01 -2.55 -0.80
C GLY A 178 25.60 -1.09 -0.63
N GLU A 179 24.32 -0.76 -0.79
CA GLU A 179 23.77 0.59 -0.58
C GLU A 179 23.60 0.93 0.91
N LEU A 180 23.45 -0.12 1.74
CA LEU A 180 23.42 -0.02 3.19
C LEU A 180 24.47 -0.95 3.80
N PRO A 181 25.07 -0.56 4.94
CA PRO A 181 25.99 -1.44 5.66
C PRO A 181 25.28 -2.69 6.19
N ALA A 182 26.02 -3.80 6.21
CA ALA A 182 25.62 -5.07 6.81
C ALA A 182 25.54 -4.97 8.34
#